data_AF-A0A7Z9PZT0-F1
#
_entry.id   AF-A0A7Z9PZT0-F1
#
_cell.length_a   1.000
_cell.length_b   1.000
_cell.length_c   1.000
_cell.angle_alpha   90.00
_cell.angle_beta   90.00
_cell.angle_gamma   90.00
#
_symmetry.space_group_name_H-M   'P 1'
#
loop_
_entity.id
_entity.type
_entity.pdbx_description
1 polymer ?
#
loop_
_entity_poly.entity_id
_entity_poly.type
_entity_poly.pdbx_seq_one_letter_code
_entity_poly.pdbx_strand_id
1 'polypeptide(L)'
;MRRVIKSIGVAGSAAALDTIVEVYVGNQSIGRFFNSATGAVQVDSGMFPMNAPVGPGAKVVARVTDAPASNPINIVVDFAP
;
A
#
# COMPACT_ATOMS: atom_id res chain seq x y z
N MET A 1 16.86 14.62 5.82
CA MET A 1 16.13 14.43 4.55
C MET A 1 14.70 14.02 4.85
N ARG A 2 13.73 14.63 4.17
CA ARG A 2 12.32 14.23 4.23
C ARG A 2 12.10 13.16 3.17
N ARG A 3 11.79 11.92 3.58
CA ARG A 3 11.42 10.85 2.64
C ARG A 3 9.98 11.10 2.17
N VAL A 4 9.67 10.75 0.93
CA VAL A 4 8.32 10.90 0.39
C VAL A 4 7.94 9.57 -0.24
N ILE A 5 6.77 9.03 0.12
CA ILE A 5 6.20 7.90 -0.60
C ILE A 5 5.66 8.46 -1.91
N LYS A 6 6.18 7.93 -3.01
CA LYS A 6 5.81 8.31 -4.38
C LYS A 6 4.65 7.47 -4.90
N SER A 7 4.59 6.20 -4.51
CA SER A 7 3.49 5.32 -4.92
C SER A 7 3.38 4.09 -4.03
N ILE A 8 2.21 3.47 -4.05
CA ILE A 8 1.95 2.19 -3.39
C ILE A 8 1.16 1.26 -4.32
N GLY A 9 1.40 -0.04 -4.25
CA GLY A 9 0.58 -1.03 -4.94
C GLY A 9 0.12 -2.14 -4.01
N VAL A 10 -1.06 -2.68 -4.28
CA VAL A 10 -1.65 -3.81 -3.55
C VAL A 10 -2.19 -4.82 -4.56
N ALA A 11 -1.68 -6.05 -4.49
CA ALA A 11 -2.03 -7.16 -5.37
C ALA A 11 -1.81 -8.49 -4.63
N GLY A 12 -2.48 -9.56 -5.03
CA GLY A 12 -2.26 -10.88 -4.45
C GLY A 12 -3.44 -11.80 -4.63
N SER A 13 -4.57 -11.43 -4.03
CA SER A 13 -5.77 -12.25 -4.03
C SER A 13 -6.35 -12.41 -5.43
N ALA A 14 -6.86 -13.62 -5.71
CA ALA A 14 -7.53 -13.94 -6.97
C ALA A 14 -8.88 -13.23 -7.14
N ALA A 15 -9.48 -12.75 -6.05
CA ALA A 15 -10.67 -11.91 -6.10
C ALA A 15 -10.21 -10.45 -6.09
N ALA A 16 -10.30 -9.74 -7.21
CA ALA A 16 -10.00 -8.31 -7.20
C ALA A 16 -10.99 -7.55 -6.32
N LEU A 17 -10.52 -6.47 -5.68
CA LEU A 17 -11.28 -5.59 -4.78
C LEU A 17 -11.81 -6.24 -3.50
N ASP A 18 -11.41 -7.47 -3.21
CA ASP A 18 -11.85 -8.23 -2.04
C ASP A 18 -11.23 -7.72 -0.73
N THR A 19 -9.97 -7.28 -0.80
CA THR A 19 -9.19 -6.88 0.37
C THR A 19 -8.82 -5.41 0.37
N ILE A 20 -8.90 -4.82 1.55
CA ILE A 20 -8.73 -3.39 1.79
C ILE A 20 -7.59 -3.17 2.78
N VAL A 21 -6.54 -2.51 2.30
CA VAL A 21 -5.39 -2.11 3.10
C VAL A 21 -5.42 -0.61 3.35
N GLU A 22 -5.51 -0.22 4.61
CA GLU A 22 -5.28 1.16 5.02
C GLU A 22 -3.82 1.38 5.38
N VAL A 23 -3.24 2.48 4.90
CA VAL A 23 -1.83 2.79 5.14
C VAL A 23 -1.69 4.09 5.93
N TYR A 24 -0.77 4.06 6.87
CA TYR A 24 -0.50 5.14 7.81
C TYR A 24 0.98 5.49 7.82
N VAL A 25 1.27 6.77 8.04
CA VAL A 25 2.62 7.27 8.34
C VAL A 25 2.57 7.91 9.74
N GLY A 26 3.20 7.26 10.71
CA GLY A 26 2.96 7.57 12.12
C GLY A 26 1.48 7.36 12.46
N ASN A 27 0.80 8.43 12.86
CA ASN A 27 -0.64 8.41 13.19
C ASN A 27 -1.53 8.97 12.06
N GLN A 28 -0.94 9.41 10.94
CA GLN A 28 -1.69 9.99 9.83
C GLN A 28 -2.06 8.90 8.83
N SER A 29 -3.37 8.76 8.54
CA SER A 29 -3.82 7.94 7.40
C SER A 29 -3.42 8.61 6.10
N ILE A 30 -2.76 7.85 5.22
CA ILE A 30 -2.33 8.33 3.90
C ILE A 30 -3.19 7.79 2.76
N GLY A 31 -4.04 6.80 3.03
CA GLY A 31 -4.98 6.28 2.05
C GLY A 31 -5.44 4.87 2.33
N ARG A 32 -6.38 4.44 1.48
CA ARG A 32 -6.97 3.11 1.47
C ARG A 32 -6.82 2.51 0.08
N PHE A 33 -6.24 1.33 0.00
CA PHE A 33 -5.86 0.67 -1.25
C PHE A 33 -6.52 -0.68 -1.34
N PHE A 34 -7.00 -0.99 -2.53
CA PHE A 34 -7.69 -2.24 -2.80
C PHE A 34 -6.75 -3.20 -3.51
N ASN A 35 -6.95 -4.49 -3.28
CA ASN A 35 -6.37 -5.53 -4.11
C ASN A 35 -6.75 -5.29 -5.59
N SER A 36 -5.76 -4.95 -6.41
CA SER A 36 -5.98 -4.52 -7.79
C SER A 36 -5.80 -5.64 -8.81
N ALA A 37 -5.05 -6.69 -8.46
CA ALA A 37 -4.73 -7.80 -9.34
C ALA A 37 -4.31 -9.05 -8.54
N THR A 38 -4.31 -10.21 -9.19
CA THR A 38 -3.78 -11.46 -8.64
C THR A 38 -2.26 -11.50 -8.72
N GLY A 39 -1.60 -12.04 -7.69
CA GLY A 39 -0.15 -12.26 -7.69
C GLY A 39 0.68 -11.07 -7.18
N ALA A 40 1.86 -10.85 -7.77
CA ALA A 40 2.77 -9.79 -7.33
C ALA A 40 2.33 -8.42 -7.87
N VAL A 41 2.64 -7.36 -7.12
CA VAL A 41 2.45 -5.98 -7.58
C VAL A 41 3.42 -5.71 -8.74
N GLN A 42 2.88 -5.34 -9.89
CA GLN A 42 3.68 -4.88 -11.03
C GLN A 42 4.00 -3.39 -10.85
N VAL A 43 5.29 -3.03 -10.80
CA VAL A 43 5.73 -1.65 -10.46
C VAL A 43 5.39 -0.64 -11.57
N ASP A 44 5.32 -1.10 -12.81
CA ASP A 44 5.00 -0.30 -13.99
C ASP A 44 3.51 0.03 -14.14
N SER A 45 2.60 -0.85 -13.71
CA SER A 45 1.16 -0.69 -13.93
C SER A 45 0.26 -0.86 -12.69
N GLY A 46 0.77 -1.44 -11.61
CA GLY A 46 0.02 -1.79 -10.39
C GLY A 46 0.23 -0.82 -9.23
N MET A 47 0.80 0.35 -9.50
CA MET A 47 1.16 1.35 -8.49
C MET A 47 0.22 2.56 -8.54
N PHE A 48 -0.34 2.91 -7.39
CA PHE A 48 -1.12 4.12 -7.16
C PHE A 48 -0.19 5.27 -6.79
N PRO A 49 -0.09 6.33 -7.62
CA PRO A 49 0.76 7.47 -7.34
C PRO A 49 0.24 8.28 -6.14
N MET A 50 1.17 8.81 -5.35
CA MET A 50 0.89 9.69 -4.22
C MET A 50 2.06 10.62 -3.92
N ASN A 51 1.85 11.54 -2.98
CA ASN A 51 2.88 12.43 -2.46
C ASN A 51 2.75 12.51 -0.94
N ALA A 52 3.09 11.41 -0.26
CA ALA A 52 2.92 11.29 1.18
C ALA A 52 4.26 11.50 1.91
N PRO A 53 4.44 12.60 2.65
CA PRO A 53 5.67 12.86 3.36
C PRO A 53 5.87 11.92 4.55
N VAL A 54 7.09 11.41 4.71
CA VAL A 54 7.51 10.55 5.82
C VAL A 54 8.53 11.29 6.66
N GLY A 55 8.11 11.65 7.88
CA GLY A 55 8.97 12.30 8.87
C GLY A 55 10.10 11.37 9.33
N PRO A 56 11.25 11.92 9.76
CA PRO A 56 12.32 11.12 10.38
C PRO A 56 11.79 10.31 11.56
N GLY A 57 12.07 9.01 11.58
CA GLY A 57 11.63 8.10 12.64
C GLY A 57 10.15 7.69 12.58
N ALA A 58 9.35 8.24 11.65
CA ALA A 58 7.97 7.82 11.47
C ALA A 58 7.90 6.39 10.89
N LYS A 59 6.98 5.57 11.41
CA LYS A 59 6.71 4.22 10.89
C LYS A 59 5.68 4.28 9.77
N VAL A 60 5.91 3.51 8.72
CA VAL A 60 4.88 3.21 7.72
C VAL A 60 4.16 1.93 8.18
N VAL A 61 2.85 1.99 8.33
CA VAL A 61 2.02 0.88 8.80
C VAL A 61 0.97 0.58 7.76
N ALA A 62 0.90 -0.67 7.33
CA ALA A 62 -0.20 -1.19 6.53
C ALA A 62 -1.10 -2.06 7.40
N ARG A 63 -2.40 -1.77 7.42
CA ARG A 63 -3.41 -2.50 8.16
C ARG A 63 -4.44 -3.07 7.19
N VAL A 64 -4.62 -4.39 7.23
CA VAL A 64 -5.76 -5.05 6.59
C VAL A 64 -7.00 -4.75 7.43
N THR A 65 -8.07 -4.24 6.81
CA THR A 65 -9.25 -3.70 7.51
C THR A 65 -10.52 -4.52 7.32
N ASP A 66 -10.52 -5.41 6.35
CA ASP A 66 -11.56 -6.39 6.09
C ASP A 66 -11.31 -7.72 6.80
N ALA A 67 -12.28 -8.64 6.67
CA ALA A 67 -12.15 -10.01 7.17
C ALA A 67 -10.88 -10.66 6.59
N PRO A 68 -10.23 -11.58 7.31
CA PRO A 68 -9.00 -12.21 6.85
C PRO A 68 -9.18 -12.79 5.45
N ALA A 69 -8.40 -12.27 4.50
CA ALA A 69 -8.36 -12.80 3.14
C ALA A 69 -7.97 -14.28 3.20
N SER A 70 -8.66 -15.12 2.42
CA SER A 70 -8.23 -16.51 2.22
C SER A 70 -6.94 -16.61 1.39
N ASN A 71 -6.52 -15.50 0.79
CA ASN A 71 -5.39 -15.41 -0.13
C ASN A 71 -4.32 -14.44 0.40
N PRO A 72 -3.03 -14.68 0.07
CA PRO A 72 -1.96 -13.76 0.41
C PRO A 72 -2.11 -12.41 -0.31
N ILE A 73 -1.76 -11.33 0.37
CA ILE A 73 -1.71 -9.97 -0.19
C ILE A 73 -0.28 -9.44 -0.13
N ASN A 74 0.18 -8.90 -1.25
CA ASN A 74 1.45 -8.21 -1.40
C ASN A 74 1.24 -6.71 -1.40
N ILE A 75 2.15 -5.99 -0.74
CA ILE A 75 2.15 -4.52 -0.70
C ILE A 75 3.55 -4.06 -1.09
N VAL A 76 3.63 -3.13 -2.04
CA VAL A 76 4.88 -2.48 -2.45
C VAL A 76 4.76 -0.99 -2.19
N VAL A 77 5.74 -0.42 -1.50
CA VAL A 77 5.84 1.02 -1.23
C VAL A 77 7.09 1.55 -1.93
N ASP A 78 6.91 2.49 -2.85
CA ASP A 78 8.01 3.16 -3.56
C ASP A 78 8.26 4.55 -2.98
N PHE A 79 9.52 4.85 -2.70
CA PHE A 79 9.94 6.14 -2.16
C PHE A 79 10.59 6.98 -3.25
N ALA A 80 10.31 8.28 -3.25
CA ALA A 80 11.05 9.22 -4.07
C ALA A 80 12.55 9.19 -3.72
N PRO A 81 13.44 9.34 -4.71
CA PRO A 81 14.88 9.36 -4.51
C PRO A 81 15.35 10.48 -3.57
#